data_AF-A0A1I8C1C1-F1
#
_entry.id   AF-A0A1I8C1C1-F1
#
_cell.length_a   1.000
_cell.length_b   1.000
_cell.length_c   1.000
_cell.angle_alpha   90.00
_cell.angle_beta   90.00
_cell.angle_gamma   90.00
#
_symmetry.space_group_name_H-M   'P 1'
#
loop_
_entity.id
_entity.type
_entity.pdbx_description
1 polymer ?
#
loop_
_entity_poly.entity_id
_entity_poly.type
_entity_poly.pdbx_seq_one_letter_code
_entity_poly.pdbx_strand_id
1 'polypeptide(L)'
;MLFVYYWLEQLFYTNFYEINLNVLLNPELIKLFFENETTKIPLQFHCKEAILRASNYNCKSVLDFVQNYLVTAYYVKFNFWMVGNTEQFNDNFLNLFNGGTKEFHFQCIKRPTLYDMIINYIETTINYSTMIRRVVFDHINWPRNDLTISERAEKIKRYREVDYISGNYQLANRYNPNVRFWISHRERHETILYIDIRRIYF
;
A
#
# COMPACT_ATOMS: atom_id res chain seq x y z
N MET A 1 -1.18 28.31 -22.39
CA MET A 1 -0.72 27.03 -21.78
C MET A 1 0.46 27.20 -20.84
N LEU A 2 1.44 28.07 -21.15
CA LEU A 2 2.60 28.39 -20.27
C LEU A 2 2.25 28.80 -18.82
N PHE A 3 1.19 29.61 -18.63
CA PHE A 3 0.78 30.04 -17.28
C PHE A 3 0.32 28.87 -16.39
N VAL A 4 -0.43 27.93 -16.94
CA VAL A 4 -0.91 26.75 -16.20
C VAL A 4 0.27 25.85 -15.83
N TYR A 5 1.24 25.71 -16.73
CA TYR A 5 2.46 24.94 -16.48
C TYR A 5 3.28 25.55 -15.32
N TYR A 6 3.52 26.87 -15.35
CA TYR A 6 4.26 27.57 -14.30
C TYR A 6 3.58 27.42 -12.92
N TRP A 7 2.26 27.59 -12.83
CA TRP A 7 1.55 27.42 -11.56
C TRP A 7 1.57 25.98 -11.04
N LEU A 8 1.48 24.99 -11.93
CA LEU A 8 1.57 23.57 -11.54
C LEU A 8 2.98 23.17 -11.14
N GLU A 9 3.99 23.71 -11.82
CA GLU A 9 5.39 23.56 -11.42
C GLU A 9 5.62 24.09 -10.00
N GLN A 10 5.11 25.29 -9.67
CA GLN A 10 5.18 25.83 -8.31
C GLN A 10 4.43 24.95 -7.27
N LEU A 11 3.31 24.35 -7.66
CA LEU A 11 2.61 23.38 -6.81
C LEU A 11 3.48 22.14 -6.55
N PHE A 12 4.21 21.63 -7.55
CA PHE A 12 5.08 20.45 -7.36
C PHE A 12 6.32 20.72 -6.48
N TYR A 13 6.79 21.96 -6.39
CA TYR A 13 7.82 22.36 -5.42
C TYR A 13 7.28 22.53 -3.98
N THR A 14 5.97 22.40 -3.77
CA THR A 14 5.34 22.54 -2.46
C THR A 14 5.17 21.18 -1.79
N ASN A 15 5.55 21.07 -0.52
CA ASN A 15 5.30 19.88 0.29
C ASN A 15 3.87 19.89 0.83
N PHE A 16 2.98 19.11 0.22
CA PHE A 16 1.61 18.97 0.72
C PHE A 16 1.55 18.05 1.93
N TYR A 17 0.65 18.37 2.87
CA TYR A 17 0.36 17.46 3.99
C TYR A 17 -0.38 16.22 3.48
N GLU A 18 -1.48 16.42 2.78
CA GLU A 18 -2.33 15.35 2.26
C GLU A 18 -2.76 15.67 0.82
N ILE A 19 -2.83 14.65 -0.03
CA ILE A 19 -3.53 14.72 -1.31
C ILE A 19 -4.64 13.67 -1.39
N ASN A 20 -5.79 14.07 -1.92
CA ASN A 20 -6.94 13.18 -2.14
C ASN A 20 -7.27 13.12 -3.64
N LEU A 21 -6.83 12.06 -4.31
CA LEU A 21 -7.08 11.84 -5.73
C LEU A 21 -8.33 10.96 -5.90
N ASN A 22 -9.47 11.63 -6.03
CA ASN A 22 -10.76 11.03 -6.39
C ASN A 22 -11.06 11.06 -7.89
N VAL A 23 -10.27 11.82 -8.65
CA VAL A 23 -10.54 12.13 -10.05
C VAL A 23 -9.75 11.18 -10.94
N LEU A 24 -10.29 10.91 -12.14
CA LEU A 24 -9.57 10.23 -13.22
C LEU A 24 -8.22 10.93 -13.41
N LEU A 25 -7.13 10.26 -13.05
CA LEU A 25 -5.80 10.65 -13.46
C LEU A 25 -5.75 10.52 -14.98
N ASN A 26 -5.95 11.65 -15.67
CA ASN A 26 -5.88 11.70 -17.12
C ASN A 26 -4.42 11.43 -17.53
N PRO A 27 -4.13 10.34 -18.24
CA PRO A 27 -2.77 10.01 -18.65
C PRO A 27 -2.11 11.12 -19.46
N GLU A 28 -2.88 11.86 -20.27
CA GLU A 28 -2.36 12.98 -21.06
C GLU A 28 -1.99 14.18 -20.18
N LEU A 29 -2.70 14.40 -19.05
CA LEU A 29 -2.27 15.39 -18.07
C LEU A 29 -1.02 14.92 -17.33
N ILE A 30 -0.92 13.64 -17.00
CA ILE A 30 0.31 13.09 -16.39
C ILE A 30 1.49 13.30 -17.32
N LYS A 31 1.38 12.92 -18.60
CA LYS A 31 2.43 13.13 -19.59
C LYS A 31 2.80 14.61 -19.71
N LEU A 32 1.79 15.47 -19.83
CA LEU A 32 2.00 16.92 -19.98
C LEU A 32 2.75 17.53 -18.79
N PHE A 33 2.45 17.07 -17.56
CA PHE A 33 3.04 17.65 -16.35
C PHE A 33 4.33 16.97 -15.92
N PHE A 34 4.48 15.66 -16.12
CA PHE A 34 5.58 14.89 -15.56
C PHE A 34 6.57 14.34 -16.60
N GLU A 35 6.17 14.21 -17.86
CA GLU A 35 6.99 13.60 -18.93
C GLU A 35 7.46 14.63 -19.96
N ASN A 36 7.47 15.92 -19.61
CA ASN A 36 7.87 16.98 -20.54
C ASN A 36 9.32 16.77 -21.04
N GLU A 37 9.47 16.51 -22.34
CA GLU A 37 10.75 16.22 -23.01
C GLU A 37 11.79 17.34 -22.88
N THR A 38 11.36 18.58 -22.58
CA THR A 38 12.30 19.71 -22.40
C THR A 38 13.06 19.67 -21.08
N THR A 39 12.47 19.10 -20.03
CA THR A 39 13.13 18.92 -18.73
C THR A 39 13.52 17.45 -18.59
N LYS A 40 14.81 17.12 -18.73
CA LYS A 40 15.30 15.72 -18.67
C LYS A 40 14.99 14.96 -17.37
N ILE A 41 14.46 15.63 -16.35
CA ILE A 41 14.11 15.06 -15.06
C ILE A 41 12.58 15.14 -14.93
N PRO A 42 11.88 14.00 -14.77
CA PRO A 42 10.45 14.00 -14.52
C PRO A 42 10.14 14.79 -13.25
N LEU A 43 9.13 15.64 -13.30
CA LEU A 43 8.63 16.29 -12.08
C LEU A 43 8.16 15.22 -11.08
N GLN A 44 8.32 15.50 -9.80
CA GLN A 44 7.87 14.61 -8.72
C GLN A 44 6.87 15.35 -7.84
N PHE A 45 5.84 14.64 -7.39
CA PHE A 45 4.84 15.12 -6.47
C PHE A 45 5.23 14.75 -5.04
N HIS A 46 5.55 15.75 -4.22
CA HIS A 46 5.95 15.51 -2.83
C HIS A 46 4.76 15.73 -1.88
N CYS A 47 4.43 14.72 -1.09
CA CYS A 47 3.47 14.86 0.00
C CYS A 47 3.82 14.00 1.22
N LYS A 48 3.21 14.29 2.37
CA LYS A 48 3.34 13.39 3.54
C LYS A 48 2.42 12.19 3.40
N GLU A 49 1.16 12.45 3.07
CA GLU A 49 0.10 11.47 2.96
C GLU A 49 -0.59 11.55 1.60
N ALA A 50 -0.94 10.39 1.03
CA ALA A 50 -1.73 10.31 -0.19
C ALA A 50 -2.90 9.36 -0.01
N ILE A 51 -4.11 9.84 -0.36
CA ILE A 51 -5.34 9.06 -0.39
C ILE A 51 -5.79 8.95 -1.85
N LEU A 52 -5.84 7.72 -2.34
CA LEU A 52 -6.04 7.40 -3.75
C LEU A 52 -7.24 6.49 -3.88
N ARG A 53 -8.22 6.89 -4.70
CA ARG A 53 -9.36 6.04 -5.02
C ARG A 53 -9.15 5.40 -6.39
N ALA A 54 -9.12 4.08 -6.39
CA ALA A 54 -9.03 3.27 -7.60
C ALA A 54 -10.41 2.74 -8.00
N SER A 55 -10.63 2.69 -9.31
CA SER A 55 -11.75 2.04 -9.98
C SER A 55 -11.22 1.11 -11.06
N ASN A 56 -12.05 0.21 -11.57
CA ASN A 56 -11.65 -0.70 -12.66
C ASN A 56 -11.01 0.03 -13.86
N TYR A 57 -11.43 1.27 -14.14
CA TYR A 57 -10.99 2.02 -15.32
C TYR A 57 -9.66 2.75 -15.15
N ASN A 58 -9.23 3.03 -13.92
CA ASN A 58 -8.05 3.88 -13.66
C ASN A 58 -7.02 3.26 -12.70
N CYS A 59 -7.26 2.06 -12.18
CA CYS A 59 -6.39 1.43 -11.19
C CYS A 59 -4.93 1.36 -11.65
N LYS A 60 -4.68 0.93 -12.89
CA LYS A 60 -3.33 0.91 -13.47
C LYS A 60 -2.68 2.28 -13.47
N SER A 61 -3.37 3.29 -14.01
CA SER A 61 -2.85 4.67 -14.06
C SER A 61 -2.57 5.26 -12.68
N VAL A 62 -3.39 4.91 -11.67
CA VAL A 62 -3.15 5.30 -10.27
C VAL A 62 -1.87 4.66 -9.74
N LEU A 63 -1.67 3.36 -9.96
CA LEU A 63 -0.46 2.66 -9.51
C LEU A 63 0.79 3.16 -10.24
N ASP A 64 0.69 3.38 -11.56
CA ASP A 64 1.76 3.95 -12.37
C ASP A 64 2.11 5.37 -11.90
N PHE A 65 1.12 6.18 -11.53
CA PHE A 65 1.35 7.50 -10.95
C PHE A 65 2.09 7.42 -9.62
N VAL A 66 1.65 6.53 -8.72
CA VAL A 66 2.32 6.35 -7.43
C VAL A 66 3.77 5.91 -7.61
N GLN A 67 4.00 4.97 -8.53
CA GLN A 67 5.31 4.39 -8.76
C GLN A 67 6.30 5.39 -9.37
N ASN A 68 5.86 6.20 -10.32
CA ASN A 68 6.76 7.02 -11.12
C ASN A 68 6.82 8.48 -10.69
N TYR A 69 5.74 9.02 -10.12
CA TYR A 69 5.57 10.46 -9.92
C TYR A 69 5.30 10.85 -8.48
N LEU A 70 4.85 9.93 -7.61
CA LEU A 70 4.54 10.26 -6.21
C LEU A 70 5.71 9.94 -5.27
N VAL A 71 6.20 10.96 -4.59
CA VAL A 71 7.16 10.82 -3.49
C VAL A 71 6.42 11.10 -2.19
N THR A 72 6.08 10.04 -1.47
CA THR A 72 5.47 10.18 -0.13
C THR A 72 6.49 10.05 0.98
N ALA A 73 6.36 10.90 2.00
CA ALA A 73 7.22 10.83 3.18
C ALA A 73 6.75 9.76 4.19
N TYR A 74 5.44 9.45 4.25
CA TYR A 74 4.89 8.57 5.28
C TYR A 74 3.98 7.49 4.75
N TYR A 75 2.94 7.86 4.00
CA TYR A 75 1.75 7.01 3.95
C TYR A 75 0.99 7.12 2.62
N VAL A 76 0.60 5.95 2.07
CA VAL A 76 -0.28 5.84 0.90
C VAL A 76 -1.47 4.96 1.22
N LYS A 77 -2.67 5.52 1.04
CA LYS A 77 -3.94 4.83 1.17
C LYS A 77 -4.57 4.59 -0.19
N PHE A 78 -4.90 3.35 -0.50
CA PHE A 78 -5.66 2.95 -1.67
C PHE A 78 -7.05 2.46 -1.27
N ASN A 79 -8.07 2.94 -1.97
CA ASN A 79 -9.43 2.42 -1.84
C ASN A 79 -9.85 1.71 -3.13
N PHE A 80 -10.15 0.41 -3.04
CA PHE A 80 -10.52 -0.47 -4.15
C PHE A 80 -12.02 -0.80 -4.20
N TRP A 81 -12.89 0.01 -3.58
CA TRP A 81 -14.33 -0.27 -3.52
C TRP A 81 -14.94 -0.57 -4.91
N MET A 82 -14.45 0.11 -5.95
CA MET A 82 -14.91 -0.03 -7.34
C MET A 82 -13.99 -0.89 -8.22
N VAL A 83 -13.10 -1.71 -7.63
CA VAL A 83 -12.21 -2.61 -8.38
C VAL A 83 -12.64 -4.06 -8.15
N GLY A 84 -13.02 -4.74 -9.23
CA GLY A 84 -13.53 -6.11 -9.20
C GLY A 84 -12.45 -7.16 -9.04
N ASN A 85 -11.29 -6.94 -9.67
CA ASN A 85 -10.14 -7.83 -9.58
C ASN A 85 -8.85 -7.02 -9.33
N THR A 86 -8.32 -7.10 -8.11
CA THR A 86 -7.06 -6.45 -7.73
C THR A 86 -5.84 -7.31 -8.04
N GLU A 87 -6.00 -8.62 -8.28
CA GLU A 87 -4.90 -9.57 -8.50
C GLU A 87 -4.14 -9.29 -9.79
N GLN A 88 -4.81 -8.73 -10.80
CA GLN A 88 -4.17 -8.30 -12.05
C GLN A 88 -3.11 -7.20 -11.85
N PHE A 89 -3.05 -6.58 -10.67
CA PHE A 89 -2.10 -5.51 -10.33
C PHE A 89 -1.05 -5.94 -9.30
N ASN A 90 -0.95 -7.24 -9.03
CA ASN A 90 -0.02 -7.80 -8.05
C ASN A 90 1.44 -7.36 -8.30
N ASP A 91 1.90 -7.41 -9.56
CA ASP A 91 3.26 -6.99 -9.92
C ASP A 91 3.48 -5.49 -9.66
N ASN A 92 2.48 -4.64 -9.93
CA ASN A 92 2.54 -3.22 -9.63
C ASN A 92 2.70 -2.98 -8.12
N PHE A 93 1.96 -3.71 -7.28
CA PHE A 93 2.10 -3.58 -5.82
C PHE A 93 3.49 -4.00 -5.32
N LEU A 94 4.07 -5.08 -5.85
CA LEU A 94 5.44 -5.48 -5.50
C LEU A 94 6.46 -4.39 -5.82
N ASN A 95 6.32 -3.75 -6.98
CA ASN A 95 7.19 -2.64 -7.37
C ASN A 95 7.04 -1.44 -6.41
N LEU A 96 5.81 -1.14 -5.96
CA LEU A 96 5.58 -0.08 -4.97
C LEU A 96 6.30 -0.33 -3.65
N PHE A 97 6.36 -1.57 -3.18
CA PHE A 97 7.07 -1.91 -1.94
C PHE A 97 8.58 -1.70 -2.02
N ASN A 98 9.16 -1.74 -3.22
CA ASN A 98 10.57 -1.43 -3.44
C ASN A 98 10.85 0.07 -3.57
N GLY A 99 9.83 0.90 -3.84
CA GLY A 99 9.94 2.34 -4.15
C GLY A 99 10.13 3.28 -2.96
N GLY A 100 10.38 2.76 -1.74
CA GLY A 100 10.74 3.59 -0.58
C GLY A 100 9.58 4.08 0.29
N THR A 101 8.33 4.04 -0.18
CA THR A 101 7.15 4.30 0.66
C THR A 101 7.08 3.28 1.80
N LYS A 102 6.86 3.74 3.03
CA LYS A 102 7.00 2.89 4.23
C LYS A 102 5.68 2.39 4.78
N GLU A 103 4.57 3.09 4.57
CA GLU A 103 3.27 2.69 5.10
C GLU A 103 2.20 2.66 4.01
N PHE A 104 1.49 1.53 3.94
CA PHE A 104 0.42 1.31 2.98
C PHE A 104 -0.88 0.96 3.70
N HIS A 105 -1.99 1.52 3.20
CA HIS A 105 -3.33 1.16 3.65
C HIS A 105 -4.20 0.79 2.46
N PHE A 106 -4.56 -0.48 2.37
CA PHE A 106 -5.43 -1.00 1.33
C PHE A 106 -6.85 -1.20 1.88
N GLN A 107 -7.83 -0.53 1.29
CA GLN A 107 -9.24 -0.71 1.64
C GLN A 107 -9.96 -1.52 0.57
N CYS A 108 -10.93 -2.34 1.00
CA CYS A 108 -11.89 -3.00 0.12
C CYS A 108 -11.27 -4.02 -0.88
N ILE A 109 -10.06 -4.51 -0.60
CA ILE A 109 -9.44 -5.61 -1.35
C ILE A 109 -10.31 -6.87 -1.21
N LYS A 110 -10.63 -7.52 -2.34
CA LYS A 110 -11.58 -8.64 -2.34
C LYS A 110 -10.96 -10.00 -2.01
N ARG A 111 -9.65 -10.17 -2.21
CA ARG A 111 -8.93 -11.44 -2.02
C ARG A 111 -7.62 -11.25 -1.25
N PRO A 112 -7.17 -12.25 -0.47
CA PRO A 112 -5.96 -12.15 0.35
C PRO A 112 -4.64 -12.26 -0.42
N THR A 113 -4.67 -12.42 -1.74
CA THR A 113 -3.48 -12.63 -2.58
C THR A 113 -2.39 -11.58 -2.36
N LEU A 114 -2.77 -10.30 -2.24
CA LEU A 114 -1.81 -9.23 -1.93
C LEU A 114 -1.22 -9.37 -0.52
N TYR A 115 -2.02 -9.82 0.46
CA TYR A 115 -1.52 -10.12 1.80
C TYR A 115 -0.49 -11.27 1.75
N ASP A 116 -0.78 -12.36 1.04
CA ASP A 116 0.14 -13.51 0.93
C ASP A 116 1.48 -13.09 0.30
N MET A 117 1.42 -12.24 -0.72
CA MET A 117 2.61 -11.66 -1.35
C MET A 117 3.43 -10.80 -0.39
N ILE A 118 2.78 -10.01 0.46
CA ILE A 118 3.46 -9.18 1.47
C ILE A 118 4.10 -10.05 2.55
N ILE A 119 3.44 -11.11 3.00
CA ILE A 119 4.02 -12.07 3.94
C ILE A 119 5.26 -12.72 3.33
N ASN A 120 5.17 -13.22 2.10
CA ASN A 120 6.31 -13.80 1.41
C ASN A 120 7.46 -12.79 1.23
N TYR A 121 7.16 -11.55 0.84
CA TYR A 121 8.15 -10.47 0.74
C TYR A 121 8.85 -10.21 2.09
N ILE A 122 8.08 -10.11 3.17
CA ILE A 122 8.63 -9.92 4.54
C ILE A 122 9.56 -11.05 4.93
N GLU A 123 9.21 -12.30 4.62
CA GLU A 123 10.04 -13.46 4.97
C GLU A 123 11.32 -13.56 4.15
N THR A 124 11.27 -13.18 2.88
CA THR A 124 12.31 -13.51 1.89
C THR A 124 13.15 -12.32 1.44
N THR A 125 12.74 -11.08 1.68
CA THR A 125 13.55 -9.93 1.26
C THR A 125 14.87 -9.88 2.03
N ILE A 126 15.96 -9.67 1.29
CA ILE A 126 17.31 -9.45 1.81
C ILE A 126 17.66 -7.97 1.90
N ASN A 127 16.88 -7.11 1.20
CA ASN A 127 17.08 -5.67 1.22
C ASN A 127 16.24 -5.04 2.33
N TYR A 128 16.83 -4.91 3.52
CA TYR A 128 16.15 -4.37 4.69
C TYR A 128 15.94 -2.85 4.65
N SER A 129 16.59 -2.14 3.71
CA SER A 129 16.49 -0.67 3.58
C SER A 129 15.17 -0.25 2.94
N THR A 130 14.63 -1.06 2.03
CA THR A 130 13.36 -0.81 1.34
C THR A 130 12.16 -1.41 2.07
N MET A 131 12.39 -2.23 3.10
CA MET A 131 11.33 -2.89 3.84
C MET A 131 10.20 -1.96 4.28
N ILE A 132 8.99 -2.49 4.12
CA ILE A 132 7.75 -1.87 4.53
C ILE A 132 7.74 -1.76 6.07
N ARG A 133 7.27 -0.63 6.57
CA ARG A 133 7.10 -0.37 8.01
C ARG A 133 5.73 -0.83 8.48
N ARG A 134 4.69 -0.55 7.70
CA ARG A 134 3.30 -0.88 8.04
C ARG A 134 2.45 -1.18 6.81
N VAL A 135 1.62 -2.21 6.92
CA VAL A 135 0.54 -2.47 5.95
C VAL A 135 -0.75 -2.70 6.70
N VAL A 136 -1.79 -1.97 6.31
CA VAL A 136 -3.14 -2.14 6.83
C VAL A 136 -4.07 -2.62 5.72
N PHE A 137 -4.88 -3.62 6.01
CA PHE A 137 -6.04 -4.02 5.23
C PHE A 137 -7.29 -3.74 6.05
N ASP A 138 -8.20 -2.92 5.54
CA ASP A 138 -9.50 -2.68 6.20
C ASP A 138 -10.67 -2.75 5.20
N HIS A 139 -11.89 -2.75 5.73
CA HIS A 139 -13.11 -2.94 4.94
C HIS A 139 -13.03 -4.17 4.01
N ILE A 140 -12.28 -5.19 4.45
CA ILE A 140 -12.17 -6.48 3.77
C ILE A 140 -13.26 -7.41 4.30
N ASN A 141 -13.52 -8.47 3.54
CA ASN A 141 -14.48 -9.50 3.90
C ASN A 141 -13.97 -10.85 3.42
N TRP A 142 -12.80 -11.25 3.94
CA TRP A 142 -12.12 -12.47 3.51
C TRP A 142 -12.56 -13.65 4.38
N PRO A 143 -12.98 -14.79 3.80
CA PRO A 143 -13.19 -16.01 4.57
C PRO A 143 -11.95 -16.33 5.41
N ARG A 144 -12.15 -16.74 6.67
CA ARG A 144 -11.05 -17.10 7.58
C ARG A 144 -10.10 -18.13 6.97
N ASN A 145 -10.66 -19.11 6.25
CA ASN A 145 -9.89 -20.19 5.65
C ASN A 145 -9.00 -19.72 4.49
N ASP A 146 -9.23 -18.52 3.95
CA ASP A 146 -8.42 -17.94 2.89
C ASP A 146 -7.22 -17.16 3.45
N LEU A 147 -7.20 -16.88 4.77
CA LEU A 147 -6.07 -16.20 5.40
C LEU A 147 -4.94 -17.19 5.71
N THR A 148 -3.90 -17.17 4.89
CA THR A 148 -2.70 -17.98 5.13
C THR A 148 -1.82 -17.36 6.21
N ILE A 149 -1.66 -18.04 7.34
CA ILE A 149 -0.66 -17.65 8.34
C ILE A 149 0.59 -18.48 8.06
N SER A 150 1.74 -17.83 7.90
CA SER A 150 3.03 -18.51 7.73
C SER A 150 3.27 -19.51 8.86
N GLU A 151 3.74 -20.72 8.54
CA GLU A 151 4.07 -21.75 9.55
C GLU A 151 5.16 -21.30 10.53
N ARG A 152 5.98 -20.32 10.12
CA ARG A 152 7.02 -19.69 10.95
C ARG A 152 6.48 -18.59 11.86
N ALA A 153 5.22 -18.20 11.70
CA ALA A 153 4.61 -17.16 12.52
C ALA A 153 4.33 -17.70 13.92
N GLU A 154 4.93 -17.08 14.93
CA GLU A 154 4.69 -17.40 16.32
C GLU A 154 3.35 -16.79 16.75
N LYS A 155 2.44 -17.63 17.25
CA LYS A 155 1.16 -17.17 17.80
C LYS A 155 1.39 -16.58 19.19
N ILE A 156 1.03 -15.32 19.37
CA ILE A 156 1.31 -14.60 20.62
C ILE A 156 0.07 -14.57 21.51
N LYS A 157 -1.06 -14.08 20.97
CA LYS A 157 -2.32 -13.97 21.72
C LYS A 157 -3.52 -14.18 20.81
N ARG A 158 -4.59 -14.72 21.38
CA ARG A 158 -5.92 -14.73 20.78
C ARG A 158 -6.91 -14.29 21.85
N TYR A 159 -7.72 -13.30 21.56
CA TYR A 159 -8.75 -12.81 22.47
C TYR A 159 -10.10 -12.76 21.77
N ARG A 160 -11.15 -12.96 22.55
CA ARG A 160 -12.54 -12.91 22.10
C ARG A 160 -13.21 -11.75 22.81
N GLU A 161 -13.61 -10.76 22.04
CA GLU A 161 -14.55 -9.70 22.44
C GLU A 161 -15.98 -10.16 22.09
N VAL A 162 -16.99 -9.40 22.51
CA VAL A 162 -18.42 -9.77 22.36
C VAL A 162 -18.75 -10.16 20.92
N ASP A 163 -18.33 -9.35 19.95
CA ASP A 163 -18.66 -9.54 18.53
C ASP A 163 -17.45 -9.89 17.65
N TYR A 164 -16.25 -9.91 18.22
CA TYR A 164 -15.01 -10.03 17.46
C TYR A 164 -14.06 -11.04 18.08
N ILE A 165 -13.35 -11.76 17.22
CA ILE A 165 -12.16 -12.50 17.62
C ILE A 165 -10.97 -11.77 17.03
N SER A 166 -9.91 -11.65 17.82
CA SER A 166 -8.66 -11.07 17.34
C SER A 166 -7.51 -12.02 17.59
N GLY A 167 -6.64 -12.12 16.59
CA GLY A 167 -5.44 -12.93 16.61
C GLY A 167 -4.21 -12.06 16.39
N ASN A 168 -3.15 -12.40 17.11
CA ASN A 168 -1.87 -11.71 17.06
C ASN A 168 -0.73 -12.71 16.88
N TYR A 169 0.15 -12.39 15.93
CA TYR A 169 1.29 -13.22 15.53
C TYR A 169 2.54 -12.38 15.41
N GLN A 170 3.69 -13.00 15.60
CA GLN A 170 4.99 -12.45 15.22
C GLN A 170 5.58 -13.25 14.07
N LEU A 171 6.13 -12.54 13.09
CA LEU A 171 6.84 -13.14 11.97
C LEU A 171 8.24 -12.53 11.86
N ALA A 172 9.25 -13.39 11.85
CA ALA A 172 10.64 -13.00 11.64
C ALA A 172 11.07 -13.25 10.19
N ASN A 173 11.82 -12.32 9.62
CA ASN A 173 12.46 -12.53 8.33
C ASN A 173 13.38 -13.77 8.39
N ARG A 174 13.47 -14.53 7.29
CA ARG A 174 14.24 -15.79 7.24
C ARG A 174 15.75 -15.56 7.32
N TYR A 175 16.22 -14.47 6.74
CA TYR A 175 17.64 -14.17 6.60
C TYR A 175 18.16 -13.25 7.72
N ASN A 176 17.27 -12.55 8.42
CA ASN A 176 17.62 -11.72 9.57
C ASN A 176 16.54 -11.76 10.68
N PRO A 177 16.73 -12.59 11.73
CA PRO A 177 15.77 -12.73 12.83
C PRO A 177 15.54 -11.47 13.68
N ASN A 178 16.40 -10.44 13.55
CA ASN A 178 16.19 -9.14 14.21
C ASN A 178 15.13 -8.30 13.50
N VAL A 179 14.81 -8.65 12.25
CA VAL A 179 13.77 -8.00 11.48
C VAL A 179 12.47 -8.75 11.69
N ARG A 180 11.60 -8.18 12.54
CA ARG A 180 10.35 -8.81 12.98
C ARG A 180 9.14 -7.94 12.68
N PHE A 181 8.02 -8.60 12.49
CA PHE A 181 6.73 -8.00 12.22
C PHE A 181 5.68 -8.53 13.19
N TRP A 182 4.83 -7.62 13.66
CA TRP A 182 3.59 -7.91 14.33
C TRP A 182 2.48 -8.03 13.29
N ILE A 183 1.73 -9.13 13.30
CA ILE A 183 0.56 -9.33 12.44
C ILE A 183 -0.64 -9.46 13.36
N SER A 184 -1.57 -8.52 13.26
CA SER A 184 -2.82 -8.54 14.00
C SER A 184 -3.99 -8.63 13.03
N HIS A 185 -5.02 -9.40 13.38
CA HIS A 185 -6.25 -9.44 12.61
C HIS A 185 -7.48 -9.34 13.52
N ARG A 186 -8.59 -8.92 12.93
CA ARG A 186 -9.93 -8.96 13.54
C ARG A 186 -10.87 -9.73 12.63
N GLU A 187 -11.60 -10.67 13.21
CA GLU A 187 -12.57 -11.51 12.51
C GLU A 187 -13.94 -11.47 13.21
N ARG A 188 -15.01 -11.63 12.43
CA ARG A 188 -16.40 -11.77 12.90
C ARG A 188 -17.09 -12.83 12.05
N HIS A 189 -17.78 -13.77 12.69
CA HIS A 189 -18.50 -14.88 12.02
C HIS A 189 -17.65 -15.54 10.91
N GLU A 190 -16.43 -15.98 11.25
CA GLU A 190 -15.49 -16.64 10.33
C GLU A 190 -15.02 -15.79 9.14
N THR A 191 -15.19 -14.47 9.23
CA THR A 191 -14.76 -13.52 8.20
C THR A 191 -13.76 -12.54 8.77
N ILE A 192 -12.60 -12.39 8.12
CA ILE A 192 -11.59 -11.39 8.45
C ILE A 192 -12.05 -10.04 7.92
N LEU A 193 -12.04 -9.04 8.81
CA LEU A 193 -12.50 -7.67 8.53
C LEU A 193 -11.36 -6.65 8.50
N TYR A 194 -10.25 -6.99 9.16
CA TYR A 194 -9.12 -6.10 9.34
C TYR A 194 -7.83 -6.89 9.56
N ILE A 195 -6.74 -6.42 8.98
CA ILE A 195 -5.38 -6.90 9.22
C ILE A 195 -4.45 -5.69 9.34
N ASP A 196 -3.52 -5.74 10.29
CA ASP A 196 -2.45 -4.75 10.46
C ASP A 196 -1.13 -5.47 10.69
N ILE A 197 -0.21 -5.25 9.75
CA ILE A 197 1.15 -5.78 9.72
C ILE A 197 2.09 -4.62 10.05
N ARG A 198 2.85 -4.70 11.14
CA ARG A 198 3.76 -3.63 11.59
C ARG A 198 5.14 -4.16 11.89
N ARG A 199 6.17 -3.51 11.36
CA ARG A 199 7.56 -3.77 11.73
C ARG A 199 7.80 -3.39 13.21
N ILE A 200 8.53 -4.24 13.91
CA ILE A 200 8.94 -4.02 15.30
C ILE A 200 10.32 -3.36 15.30
N TYR A 201 10.47 -2.30 16.07
CA TYR A 201 11.75 -1.64 16.33
C TYR A 201 12.12 -1.88 17.80
N PHE A 202 13.32 -2.36 18.03
CA PHE A 202 13.92 -2.53 19.36
C PHE A 202 14.96 -1.43 19.58
#